data_AF-A0A094F7S6-F1
#
_entry.id   AF-A0A094F7S6-F1
#
_cell.length_a   1.000
_cell.length_b   1.000
_cell.length_c   1.000
_cell.angle_alpha   90.00
_cell.angle_beta   90.00
_cell.angle_gamma   90.00
#
_symmetry.space_group_name_H-M   'P 1'
#
loop_
_entity.id
_entity.type
_entity.pdbx_description
1 polymer ?
#
loop_
_entity_poly.entity_id
_entity_poly.type
_entity_poly.pdbx_seq_one_letter_code
_entity_poly.pdbx_strand_id
1 'polypeptide(L)'
;MSPPYKREHYQIGIICALHTEAAAMIAMLDESHPTLPPQNDDPNKYSFGSIGDHNLVIACLPAGNMGNTSATTVANNMKRSFPIKFGLMVGIGGGVPSKKSDIRLGDVAVSQPTGPHGGVFQWDYGKTEQGGKFHRSGTLNKPPTALLHALQSLKIHDINKGIPLEDALATMATNNPRMVEEFGYEYQGADEDRLFHSAYDHATGETCEDCDVKEVIKRKPRKNTIPRVFYGNIASGNQ
;
A
#
# COMPACT_ATOMS: atom_id res chain seq x y z
N MET A 1 -18.65 11.68 28.82
CA MET A 1 -17.59 10.65 28.68
C MET A 1 -17.96 9.80 27.48
N SER A 2 -17.11 9.76 26.45
CA SER A 2 -17.33 8.86 25.31
C SER A 2 -17.38 7.42 25.82
N PRO A 3 -18.30 6.57 25.32
CA PRO A 3 -18.33 5.17 25.72
C PRO A 3 -16.97 4.52 25.41
N PRO A 4 -16.51 3.56 26.25
CA PRO A 4 -15.22 2.93 26.03
C PRO A 4 -15.17 2.27 24.66
N TYR A 5 -14.06 2.41 23.94
CA TYR A 5 -13.86 1.72 22.67
C TYR A 5 -13.95 0.21 22.87
N LYS A 6 -14.72 -0.46 22.01
CA LYS A 6 -14.91 -1.92 22.04
C LYS A 6 -14.61 -2.52 20.68
N ARG A 7 -14.32 -3.82 20.65
CA ARG A 7 -13.94 -4.54 19.42
C ARG A 7 -15.00 -4.44 18.33
N GLU A 8 -16.27 -4.46 18.72
CA GLU A 8 -17.41 -4.38 17.82
C GLU A 8 -17.46 -3.07 17.00
N HIS A 9 -16.76 -2.03 17.45
CA HIS A 9 -16.68 -0.76 16.74
C HIS A 9 -15.69 -0.78 15.57
N TYR A 10 -14.80 -1.77 15.48
CA TYR A 10 -13.74 -1.83 14.47
C TYR A 10 -14.14 -2.78 13.34
N GLN A 11 -14.59 -2.22 12.23
CA GLN A 11 -15.13 -2.97 11.10
C GLN A 11 -14.19 -2.97 9.88
N ILE A 12 -13.07 -2.25 9.96
CA ILE A 12 -12.10 -2.10 8.88
C ILE A 12 -10.75 -2.57 9.38
N GLY A 13 -10.12 -3.46 8.62
CA GLY A 13 -8.78 -3.95 8.89
C GLY A 13 -7.76 -3.34 7.94
N ILE A 14 -6.62 -2.90 8.45
CA ILE A 14 -5.46 -2.52 7.65
C ILE A 14 -4.33 -3.50 7.96
N ILE A 15 -3.71 -4.03 6.91
CA ILE A 15 -2.56 -4.92 7.03
C ILE A 15 -1.39 -4.28 6.30
N CYS A 16 -0.27 -4.17 7.00
CA CYS A 16 1.01 -3.70 6.47
C CYS A 16 2.03 -4.83 6.51
N ALA A 17 2.87 -4.93 5.48
CA ALA A 17 3.94 -5.94 5.40
C ALA A 17 5.12 -5.58 6.32
N LEU A 18 5.45 -4.30 6.38
CA LEU A 18 6.64 -3.77 7.05
C LEU A 18 6.27 -2.84 8.19
N HIS A 19 7.19 -2.73 9.16
CA HIS A 19 7.04 -1.80 10.28
C HIS A 19 7.07 -0.34 9.81
N THR A 20 7.79 -0.02 8.73
CA THR A 20 7.82 1.32 8.13
C THR A 20 6.47 1.71 7.53
N GLU A 21 5.82 0.76 6.86
CA GLU A 21 4.46 0.94 6.32
C GLU A 21 3.43 1.10 7.45
N ALA A 22 3.52 0.26 8.49
CA ALA A 22 2.64 0.37 9.65
C ALA A 22 2.83 1.70 10.40
N ALA A 23 4.08 2.18 10.52
CA ALA A 23 4.38 3.48 11.11
C ALA A 23 3.74 4.62 10.31
N ALA A 24 3.88 4.64 8.98
CA ALA A 24 3.20 5.61 8.12
C ALA A 24 1.67 5.54 8.28
N MET A 25 1.09 4.34 8.29
CA MET A 25 -0.36 4.18 8.44
C MET A 25 -0.87 4.70 9.79
N ILE A 26 -0.15 4.43 10.88
CA ILE A 26 -0.50 4.93 12.22
C ILE A 26 -0.36 6.45 12.28
N ALA A 27 0.67 7.02 11.68
CA ALA A 27 0.90 8.47 11.63
C ALA A 27 -0.16 9.24 10.81
N MET A 28 -0.92 8.54 9.97
CA MET A 28 -2.01 9.07 9.15
C MET A 28 -3.40 8.92 9.79
N LEU A 29 -3.50 8.43 11.03
CA LEU A 29 -4.77 8.39 11.76
C LEU A 29 -5.22 9.80 12.15
N ASP A 30 -6.53 10.06 12.04
CA ASP A 30 -7.13 11.29 12.57
C ASP A 30 -7.15 11.26 14.10
N GLU A 31 -7.49 10.10 14.69
CA GLU A 31 -7.43 9.85 16.12
C GLU A 31 -6.80 8.47 16.40
N SER A 32 -5.85 8.42 17.34
CA SER A 32 -5.35 7.17 17.91
C SER A 32 -6.20 6.75 19.11
N HIS A 33 -6.65 5.50 19.13
CA HIS A 33 -7.44 4.96 20.22
C HIS A 33 -6.58 4.12 21.19
N PRO A 34 -7.00 3.97 22.47
CA PRO A 34 -6.33 3.08 23.41
C PRO A 34 -6.28 1.63 22.94
N THR A 35 -5.19 0.94 23.29
CA THR A 35 -5.03 -0.49 23.02
C THR A 35 -6.10 -1.30 23.78
N LEU A 36 -6.77 -2.20 23.06
CA LEU A 36 -7.68 -3.15 23.69
C LEU A 36 -6.91 -4.37 24.23
N PRO A 37 -7.41 -5.04 25.29
CA PRO A 37 -6.80 -6.29 25.78
C PRO A 37 -6.65 -7.30 24.64
N PRO A 38 -5.61 -8.16 24.61
CA PRO A 38 -5.43 -9.16 23.56
C PRO A 38 -6.59 -10.17 23.53
N GLN A 39 -6.77 -10.86 22.39
CA GLN A 39 -7.74 -11.95 22.25
C GLN A 39 -7.02 -13.29 22.44
N ASN A 40 -7.62 -14.22 23.18
CA ASN A 40 -7.05 -15.56 23.38
C ASN A 40 -6.88 -16.27 22.02
N ASP A 41 -5.72 -16.82 21.72
CA ASP A 41 -5.42 -17.49 20.45
C ASP A 41 -5.32 -16.55 19.22
N ASP A 42 -5.20 -15.23 19.42
CA ASP A 42 -4.77 -14.30 18.38
C ASP A 42 -3.36 -13.75 18.70
N PRO A 43 -2.31 -14.21 17.99
CA PRO A 43 -0.95 -13.73 18.20
C PRO A 43 -0.67 -12.34 17.63
N ASN A 44 -1.59 -11.76 16.85
CA ASN A 44 -1.38 -10.46 16.23
C ASN A 44 -1.31 -9.34 17.28
N LYS A 45 -0.53 -8.32 16.98
CA LYS A 45 -0.56 -7.03 17.67
C LYS A 45 -1.30 -6.01 16.80
N TYR A 46 -2.19 -5.25 17.44
CA TYR A 46 -3.04 -4.29 16.75
C TYR A 46 -2.83 -2.88 17.30
N SER A 47 -2.77 -1.92 16.38
CA SER A 47 -2.99 -0.51 16.66
C SER A 47 -4.44 -0.14 16.33
N PHE A 48 -4.99 0.84 17.02
CA PHE A 48 -6.40 1.23 16.93
C PHE A 48 -6.51 2.72 16.66
N GLY A 49 -7.45 3.11 15.80
CA GLY A 49 -7.71 4.52 15.55
C GLY A 49 -8.90 4.74 14.62
N SER A 50 -9.02 5.97 14.13
CA SER A 50 -10.03 6.37 13.16
C SER A 50 -9.46 7.21 12.01
N ILE A 51 -10.15 7.14 10.87
CA ILE A 51 -10.01 8.05 9.73
C ILE A 51 -11.43 8.44 9.29
N GLY A 52 -11.76 9.72 9.34
CA GLY A 52 -13.13 10.21 9.23
C GLY A 52 -14.04 9.51 10.24
N ASP A 53 -15.21 9.07 9.77
CA ASP A 53 -16.21 8.37 10.60
C ASP A 53 -15.91 6.87 10.81
N HIS A 54 -14.72 6.41 10.42
CA HIS A 54 -14.39 5.00 10.34
C HIS A 54 -13.33 4.58 11.36
N ASN A 55 -13.73 3.71 12.29
CA ASN A 55 -12.80 3.05 13.19
C ASN A 55 -12.13 1.85 12.51
N LEU A 56 -10.81 1.76 12.64
CA LEU A 56 -10.00 0.73 11.99
C LEU A 56 -8.98 0.10 12.94
N VAL A 57 -8.60 -1.15 12.64
CA VAL A 57 -7.51 -1.87 13.30
C VAL A 57 -6.37 -2.09 12.33
N ILE A 58 -5.15 -1.80 12.75
CA ILE A 58 -3.93 -1.93 11.95
C ILE A 58 -3.11 -3.09 12.51
N ALA A 59 -2.71 -4.02 11.65
CA ALA A 59 -1.75 -5.08 12.00
C ALA A 59 -0.55 -5.03 11.05
N CYS A 60 0.64 -5.24 11.60
CA CYS A 60 1.85 -5.49 10.83
C CYS A 60 2.11 -7.00 10.78
N LEU A 61 2.70 -7.48 9.68
CA LEU A 61 3.19 -8.86 9.64
C LEU A 61 4.31 -9.08 10.68
N PRO A 62 4.49 -10.32 11.17
CA PRO A 62 5.57 -10.63 12.09
C PRO A 62 6.94 -10.31 11.49
N ALA A 63 7.84 -9.80 12.33
CA ALA A 63 9.20 -9.46 11.92
C ALA A 63 9.91 -10.66 11.25
N GLY A 64 10.55 -10.42 10.11
CA GLY A 64 11.23 -11.44 9.32
C GLY A 64 10.31 -12.35 8.49
N ASN A 65 8.98 -12.25 8.63
CA ASN A 65 8.02 -13.14 7.97
C ASN A 65 7.11 -12.37 7.02
N MET A 66 7.65 -11.98 5.86
CA MET A 66 6.88 -11.39 4.77
C MET A 66 6.19 -12.45 3.90
N GLY A 67 5.38 -11.99 2.94
CA GLY A 67 4.77 -12.81 1.92
C GLY A 67 3.33 -13.23 2.20
N ASN A 68 2.72 -13.85 1.20
CA ASN A 68 1.27 -14.10 1.14
C ASN A 68 0.75 -14.99 2.29
N THR A 69 1.54 -15.98 2.73
CA THR A 69 1.16 -16.88 3.83
C THR A 69 1.06 -16.15 5.17
N SER A 70 2.02 -15.27 5.45
CA SER A 70 2.04 -14.46 6.66
C SER A 70 0.86 -13.48 6.66
N ALA A 71 0.64 -12.78 5.54
CA ALA A 71 -0.50 -11.89 5.36
C ALA A 71 -1.85 -12.60 5.53
N THR A 72 -1.97 -13.82 5.01
CA THR A 72 -3.18 -14.64 5.16
C THR A 72 -3.43 -15.00 6.63
N THR A 73 -2.38 -15.39 7.37
CA THR A 73 -2.49 -15.71 8.80
C THR A 73 -2.94 -14.49 9.61
N VAL A 74 -2.31 -13.34 9.39
CA VAL A 74 -2.67 -12.08 10.05
C VAL A 74 -4.12 -11.69 9.74
N ALA A 75 -4.53 -11.75 8.47
CA ALA A 75 -5.90 -11.42 8.06
C ALA A 75 -6.95 -12.36 8.68
N ASN A 76 -6.68 -13.66 8.73
CA ASN A 76 -7.61 -14.64 9.31
C ASN A 76 -7.78 -14.46 10.81
N ASN A 77 -6.69 -14.17 11.52
CA ASN A 77 -6.73 -13.85 12.95
C ASN A 77 -7.51 -12.56 13.21
N MET A 78 -7.24 -11.49 12.43
CA MET A 78 -7.98 -10.23 12.52
C MET A 78 -9.48 -10.41 12.28
N LYS A 79 -9.85 -11.18 11.25
CA LYS A 79 -11.26 -11.49 10.95
C LYS A 79 -11.94 -12.30 12.05
N ARG A 80 -11.19 -13.12 12.80
CA ARG A 80 -11.72 -13.88 13.95
C ARG A 80 -11.92 -12.97 15.17
N SER A 81 -11.02 -12.02 15.38
CA SER A 81 -11.00 -11.15 16.57
C SER A 81 -11.94 -9.94 16.48
N PHE A 82 -12.30 -9.51 15.28
CA PHE A 82 -13.09 -8.30 15.03
C PHE A 82 -14.17 -8.55 13.97
N PRO A 83 -15.30 -7.81 13.99
CA PRO A 83 -16.36 -7.93 12.98
C PRO A 83 -15.98 -7.24 11.65
N ILE A 84 -14.81 -7.58 11.10
CA ILE A 84 -14.26 -6.98 9.89
C ILE A 84 -15.21 -7.19 8.71
N LYS A 85 -15.60 -6.08 8.08
CA LYS A 85 -16.40 -6.05 6.84
C LYS A 85 -15.52 -6.09 5.60
N PHE A 86 -14.38 -5.43 5.65
CA PHE A 86 -13.35 -5.50 4.61
C PHE A 86 -11.98 -5.16 5.21
N GLY A 87 -10.93 -5.63 4.53
CA GLY A 87 -9.54 -5.32 4.85
C GLY A 87 -8.85 -4.64 3.68
N LEU A 88 -7.88 -3.78 3.99
CA LEU A 88 -6.98 -3.16 3.02
C LEU A 88 -5.55 -3.63 3.28
N MET A 89 -4.84 -3.99 2.21
CA MET A 89 -3.39 -4.15 2.23
C MET A 89 -2.79 -2.81 1.86
N VAL A 90 -2.01 -2.20 2.75
CA VAL A 90 -1.40 -0.88 2.56
C VAL A 90 0.10 -1.01 2.78
N GLY A 91 0.88 -0.57 1.80
CA GLY A 91 2.33 -0.68 1.84
C GLY A 91 3.00 -0.03 0.64
N ILE A 92 4.33 -0.12 0.63
CA ILE A 92 5.16 0.34 -0.49
C ILE A 92 5.22 -0.72 -1.59
N GLY A 93 5.48 -0.31 -2.81
CA GLY A 93 5.59 -1.22 -3.94
C GLY A 93 6.38 -0.63 -5.09
N GLY A 94 6.86 -1.50 -5.98
CA GLY A 94 7.55 -1.09 -7.20
C GLY A 94 6.57 -0.53 -8.25
N GLY A 95 6.91 0.63 -8.82
CA GLY A 95 6.19 1.18 -9.96
C GLY A 95 6.64 0.54 -11.27
N VAL A 96 5.70 0.25 -12.18
CA VAL A 96 5.98 -0.20 -13.55
C VAL A 96 5.48 0.86 -14.55
N PRO A 97 6.30 1.88 -14.87
CA PRO A 97 5.89 2.94 -15.77
C PRO A 97 5.67 2.43 -17.20
N SER A 98 4.77 3.10 -17.93
CA SER A 98 4.53 2.86 -19.35
C SER A 98 4.20 4.17 -20.06
N LYS A 99 4.15 4.14 -21.39
CA LYS A 99 3.72 5.30 -22.20
C LYS A 99 2.32 5.82 -21.81
N LYS A 100 1.46 4.96 -21.26
CA LYS A 100 0.10 5.31 -20.83
C LYS A 100 0.00 5.69 -19.35
N SER A 101 0.97 5.28 -18.54
CA SER A 101 0.93 5.42 -17.09
C SER A 101 2.32 5.75 -16.57
N ASP A 102 2.56 7.03 -16.31
CA ASP A 102 3.84 7.56 -15.85
C ASP A 102 3.91 7.62 -14.32
N ILE A 103 3.77 6.45 -13.67
CA ILE A 103 3.91 6.31 -12.21
C ILE A 103 5.35 6.60 -11.79
N ARG A 104 5.54 7.29 -10.68
CA ARG A 104 6.82 7.79 -10.16
C ARG A 104 6.97 7.47 -8.69
N LEU A 105 8.20 7.55 -8.20
CA LEU A 105 8.48 7.49 -6.77
C LEU A 105 7.60 8.48 -5.99
N GLY A 106 6.96 8.00 -4.93
CA GLY A 106 6.03 8.75 -4.09
C GLY A 106 4.57 8.75 -4.56
N ASP A 107 4.26 8.27 -5.77
CA ASP A 107 2.86 8.12 -6.20
C ASP A 107 2.12 7.00 -5.48
N VAL A 108 0.79 7.09 -5.48
CA VAL A 108 -0.10 6.11 -4.85
C VAL A 108 -0.78 5.27 -5.92
N ALA A 109 -0.76 3.94 -5.76
CA ALA A 109 -1.54 3.03 -6.60
C ALA A 109 -2.72 2.46 -5.82
N VAL A 110 -3.93 2.58 -6.38
CA VAL A 110 -5.16 2.02 -5.83
C VAL A 110 -5.67 0.91 -6.75
N SER A 111 -5.88 -0.26 -6.15
CA SER A 111 -6.35 -1.44 -6.88
C SER A 111 -7.72 -1.20 -7.53
N GLN A 112 -7.81 -1.48 -8.83
CA GLN A 112 -9.06 -1.46 -9.59
C GLN A 112 -9.15 -2.68 -10.52
N PRO A 113 -10.24 -3.46 -10.46
CA PRO A 113 -10.51 -4.51 -11.42
C PRO A 113 -10.47 -3.98 -12.87
N THR A 114 -9.57 -4.52 -13.69
CA THR A 114 -9.47 -4.19 -15.11
C THR A 114 -9.08 -5.43 -15.92
N GLY A 115 -9.67 -5.59 -17.11
CA GLY A 115 -9.47 -6.77 -17.95
C GLY A 115 -9.88 -8.06 -17.21
N PRO A 116 -9.04 -9.13 -17.26
CA PRO A 116 -9.36 -10.41 -16.64
C PRO A 116 -9.08 -10.46 -15.12
N HIS A 117 -8.57 -9.38 -14.51
CA HIS A 117 -8.07 -9.41 -13.13
C HIS A 117 -9.01 -8.70 -12.15
N GLY A 118 -9.02 -9.19 -10.90
CA GLY A 118 -9.82 -8.65 -9.81
C GLY A 118 -9.29 -7.35 -9.20
N GLY A 119 -8.27 -6.72 -9.79
CA GLY A 119 -7.60 -5.53 -9.26
C GLY A 119 -6.27 -5.85 -8.58
N VAL A 120 -6.08 -7.09 -8.12
CA VAL A 120 -4.77 -7.64 -7.75
C VAL A 120 -4.59 -8.95 -8.49
N PHE A 121 -3.38 -9.23 -8.97
CA PHE A 121 -3.06 -10.52 -9.54
C PHE A 121 -1.69 -10.98 -9.05
N GLN A 122 -1.56 -12.28 -8.81
CA GLN A 122 -0.29 -12.85 -8.40
C GLN A 122 0.54 -13.14 -9.67
N TRP A 123 1.64 -12.41 -9.86
CA TRP A 123 2.40 -12.44 -11.11
C TRP A 123 3.31 -13.67 -11.22
N ASP A 124 3.76 -14.19 -10.07
CA ASP A 124 4.65 -15.34 -9.93
C ASP A 124 3.90 -16.68 -9.71
N TYR A 125 2.56 -16.65 -9.73
CA TYR A 125 1.74 -17.85 -9.54
C TYR A 125 1.24 -18.41 -10.87
N GLY A 126 1.60 -19.66 -11.11
CA GLY A 126 1.35 -20.29 -12.38
C GLY A 126 1.94 -21.69 -12.43
N LYS A 127 1.83 -22.29 -13.60
CA LYS A 127 2.36 -23.62 -13.89
C LYS A 127 3.32 -23.51 -15.06
N THR A 128 4.46 -24.17 -14.95
CA THR A 128 5.35 -24.37 -16.09
C THR A 128 4.79 -25.50 -16.94
N GLU A 129 4.39 -25.19 -18.16
CA GLU A 129 3.89 -26.17 -19.12
C GLU A 129 5.06 -26.89 -19.84
N GLN A 130 4.74 -27.96 -20.58
CA GLN A 130 5.73 -28.65 -21.41
C GLN A 130 6.45 -27.66 -22.34
N GLY A 131 7.78 -27.71 -22.35
CA GLY A 131 8.62 -26.77 -23.11
C GLY A 131 9.06 -25.53 -22.31
N GLY A 132 8.88 -25.49 -20.99
CA GLY A 132 9.47 -24.47 -20.12
C GLY A 132 8.71 -23.12 -20.11
N LYS A 133 7.54 -23.05 -20.73
CA LYS A 133 6.72 -21.84 -20.74
C LYS A 133 5.94 -21.71 -19.44
N PHE A 134 6.14 -20.61 -18.72
CA PHE A 134 5.37 -20.31 -17.52
C PHE A 134 4.00 -19.74 -17.91
N HIS A 135 2.93 -20.42 -17.49
CA HIS A 135 1.56 -19.96 -17.63
C HIS A 135 1.02 -19.49 -16.28
N ARG A 136 0.74 -18.18 -16.17
CA ARG A 136 0.08 -17.62 -14.98
C ARG A 136 -1.29 -18.23 -14.81
N SER A 137 -1.60 -18.70 -13.60
CA SER A 137 -2.88 -19.35 -13.30
C SER A 137 -3.55 -18.69 -12.11
N GLY A 138 -4.87 -18.81 -11.99
CA GLY A 138 -5.62 -18.25 -10.86
C GLY A 138 -5.97 -16.76 -11.01
N THR A 139 -7.03 -16.36 -10.32
CA THR A 139 -7.49 -14.97 -10.24
C THR A 139 -7.91 -14.68 -8.81
N LEU A 140 -7.52 -13.52 -8.29
CA LEU A 140 -8.05 -13.03 -7.02
C LEU A 140 -9.45 -12.44 -7.23
N ASN A 141 -10.27 -12.51 -6.19
CA ASN A 141 -11.60 -11.91 -6.19
C ASN A 141 -11.52 -10.39 -6.36
N LYS A 142 -12.59 -9.81 -6.88
CA LYS A 142 -12.78 -8.35 -6.91
C LYS A 142 -13.06 -7.83 -5.49
N PRO A 143 -12.68 -6.57 -5.17
CA PRO A 143 -13.13 -5.91 -3.95
C PRO A 143 -14.66 -5.93 -3.82
N PRO A 144 -15.21 -5.89 -2.59
CA PRO A 144 -16.64 -5.74 -2.37
C PRO A 144 -17.22 -4.53 -3.12
N THR A 145 -18.48 -4.63 -3.55
CA THR A 145 -19.18 -3.57 -4.30
C THR A 145 -19.14 -2.21 -3.60
N ALA A 146 -19.20 -2.19 -2.26
CA ALA A 146 -19.07 -0.96 -1.47
C ALA A 146 -17.73 -0.24 -1.72
N LEU A 147 -16.61 -0.97 -1.80
CA LEU A 147 -15.30 -0.37 -2.10
C LEU A 147 -15.20 0.08 -3.55
N LEU A 148 -15.85 -0.62 -4.48
CA LEU A 148 -15.89 -0.19 -5.88
C LEU A 148 -16.69 1.11 -6.06
N HIS A 149 -17.77 1.30 -5.29
CA HIS A 149 -18.48 2.59 -5.23
C HIS A 149 -17.63 3.67 -4.57
N ALA A 150 -16.95 3.37 -3.45
CA ALA A 150 -16.03 4.31 -2.82
C ALA A 150 -14.91 4.75 -3.77
N LEU A 151 -14.39 3.83 -4.59
CA LEU A 151 -13.40 4.13 -5.62
C LEU A 151 -13.93 5.10 -6.69
N GLN A 152 -15.19 4.93 -7.12
CA GLN A 152 -15.82 5.89 -8.04
C GLN A 152 -15.97 7.27 -7.39
N SER A 153 -16.42 7.32 -6.13
CA SER A 153 -16.53 8.57 -5.38
C SER A 153 -15.17 9.27 -5.22
N LEU A 154 -14.09 8.52 -4.94
CA LEU A 154 -12.73 9.03 -4.86
C LEU A 154 -12.29 9.67 -6.17
N LYS A 155 -12.54 9.02 -7.31
CA LYS A 155 -12.21 9.56 -8.64
C LYS A 155 -13.00 10.82 -8.98
N ILE A 156 -14.29 10.83 -8.66
CA ILE A 156 -15.14 12.02 -8.85
C ILE A 156 -14.63 13.18 -7.99
N HIS A 157 -14.25 12.90 -6.75
CA HIS A 157 -13.67 13.90 -5.85
C HIS A 157 -12.35 14.44 -6.40
N ASP A 158 -11.45 13.57 -6.84
CA ASP A 158 -10.17 13.94 -7.44
C ASP A 158 -10.34 14.85 -8.66
N ILE A 159 -11.26 14.51 -9.58
CA ILE A 159 -11.56 15.34 -10.76
C ILE A 159 -12.07 16.74 -10.36
N ASN A 160 -12.95 16.81 -9.36
CA ASN A 160 -13.63 18.05 -8.99
C ASN A 160 -12.80 18.96 -8.07
N LYS A 161 -12.03 18.36 -7.16
CA LYS A 161 -11.40 19.04 -6.03
C LYS A 161 -9.92 18.68 -5.84
N GLY A 162 -9.45 17.63 -6.50
CA GLY A 162 -8.17 17.00 -6.19
C GLY A 162 -8.23 16.17 -4.90
N ILE A 163 -7.24 15.32 -4.70
CA ILE A 163 -7.03 14.63 -3.42
C ILE A 163 -6.00 15.45 -2.61
N PRO A 164 -6.30 15.81 -1.35
CA PRO A 164 -5.44 16.69 -0.53
C PRO A 164 -4.23 15.94 0.05
N LEU A 165 -3.45 15.28 -0.81
CA LEU A 165 -2.27 14.51 -0.39
C LEU A 165 -1.19 15.40 0.20
N GLU A 166 -1.01 16.62 -0.32
CA GLU A 166 -0.05 17.58 0.19
C GLU A 166 -0.36 17.97 1.65
N ASP A 167 -1.64 18.31 1.92
CA ASP A 167 -2.09 18.66 3.28
C ASP A 167 -1.94 17.50 4.26
N ALA A 168 -2.28 16.28 3.82
CA ALA A 168 -2.13 15.08 4.64
C ALA A 168 -0.66 14.80 4.98
N LEU A 169 0.24 14.90 4.00
CA LEU A 169 1.68 14.72 4.20
C LEU A 169 2.26 15.80 5.10
N ALA A 170 1.86 17.06 4.91
CA ALA A 170 2.30 18.17 5.75
C ALA A 170 1.82 18.04 7.20
N THR A 171 0.59 17.57 7.40
CA THR A 171 0.02 17.29 8.73
C THR A 171 0.79 16.16 9.41
N MET A 172 1.05 15.07 8.70
CA MET A 172 1.84 13.95 9.22
C MET A 172 3.25 14.40 9.64
N ALA A 173 3.94 15.15 8.77
CA ALA A 173 5.28 15.68 9.04
C ALA A 173 5.30 16.61 10.26
N THR A 174 4.30 17.48 10.39
CA THR A 174 4.17 18.41 11.52
C THR A 174 3.94 17.66 12.84
N ASN A 175 3.10 16.63 12.81
CA ASN A 175 2.77 15.86 14.01
C ASN A 175 3.86 14.84 14.40
N ASN A 176 4.68 14.43 13.45
CA ASN A 176 5.70 13.38 13.63
C ASN A 176 7.06 13.82 13.05
N PRO A 177 7.68 14.90 13.57
CA PRO A 177 8.91 15.47 13.00
C PRO A 177 10.04 14.45 12.91
N ARG A 178 10.14 13.55 13.88
CA ARG A 178 11.12 12.46 13.90
C ARG A 178 11.06 11.56 12.66
N MET A 179 9.86 11.30 12.11
CA MET A 179 9.72 10.47 10.91
C MET A 179 10.37 11.15 9.70
N VAL A 180 10.34 12.47 9.62
CA VAL A 180 11.02 13.21 8.55
C VAL A 180 12.51 13.30 8.85
N GLU A 181 12.87 13.85 10.02
CA GLU A 181 14.25 14.21 10.37
C GLU A 181 15.20 13.01 10.47
N GLU A 182 14.72 11.87 10.99
CA GLU A 182 15.57 10.68 11.21
C GLU A 182 15.34 9.57 10.18
N PHE A 183 14.16 9.51 9.55
CA PHE A 183 13.77 8.37 8.72
C PHE A 183 13.34 8.74 7.30
N GLY A 184 13.35 10.01 6.92
CA GLY A 184 13.11 10.44 5.53
C GLY A 184 11.69 10.17 5.02
N TYR A 185 10.66 10.23 5.87
CA TYR A 185 9.25 10.14 5.43
C TYR A 185 8.78 11.43 4.75
N GLU A 186 9.47 11.81 3.68
CA GLU A 186 9.21 13.00 2.89
C GLU A 186 9.48 12.75 1.41
N TYR A 187 9.16 13.74 0.59
CA TYR A 187 9.44 13.68 -0.83
C TYR A 187 10.95 13.68 -1.10
N GLN A 188 11.47 12.59 -1.66
CA GLN A 188 12.91 12.37 -1.89
C GLN A 188 13.51 13.19 -3.05
N GLY A 189 12.70 13.98 -3.77
CA GLY A 189 13.17 14.74 -4.92
C GLY A 189 12.99 14.01 -6.26
N ALA A 190 12.95 14.78 -7.35
CA ALA A 190 12.74 14.24 -8.69
C ALA A 190 13.98 13.51 -9.22
N ASP A 191 15.16 13.84 -8.69
CA ASP A 191 16.43 13.25 -9.10
C ASP A 191 16.60 11.82 -8.58
N GLU A 192 15.87 11.47 -7.51
CA GLU A 192 15.81 10.11 -6.98
C GLU A 192 14.79 9.20 -7.71
N ASP A 193 13.90 9.77 -8.54
CA ASP A 193 12.99 9.01 -9.42
C ASP A 193 13.71 8.56 -10.71
N ARG A 194 14.66 7.63 -10.56
CA ARG A 194 15.51 7.12 -11.65
C ARG A 194 14.87 5.91 -12.34
N LEU A 195 14.36 6.12 -13.55
CA LEU A 195 13.86 5.03 -14.41
C LEU A 195 14.96 4.59 -15.38
N PHE A 196 15.44 3.36 -15.26
CA PHE A 196 16.43 2.79 -16.17
C PHE A 196 15.78 2.13 -17.39
N HIS A 197 16.56 1.90 -18.44
CA HIS A 197 16.14 1.06 -19.56
C HIS A 197 15.78 -0.36 -19.07
N SER A 198 14.67 -0.91 -19.55
CA SER A 198 14.16 -2.20 -19.05
C SER A 198 15.06 -3.40 -19.34
N ALA A 199 16.03 -3.24 -20.25
CA ALA A 199 17.02 -4.26 -20.60
C ALA A 199 18.39 -3.98 -19.92
N TYR A 200 18.47 -2.96 -19.08
CA TYR A 200 19.69 -2.64 -18.35
C TYR A 200 19.87 -3.63 -17.19
N ASP A 201 21.03 -4.28 -17.17
CA ASP A 201 21.43 -5.15 -16.08
C ASP A 201 22.01 -4.29 -14.95
N HIS A 202 21.26 -4.19 -13.86
CA HIS A 202 21.67 -3.42 -12.69
C HIS A 202 22.89 -4.05 -11.99
N ALA A 203 23.74 -3.21 -11.43
CA ALA A 203 24.79 -3.65 -10.53
C ALA A 203 24.19 -4.40 -9.32
N THR A 204 24.93 -5.39 -8.79
CA THR A 204 24.49 -6.14 -7.62
C THR A 204 24.47 -5.23 -6.39
N GLY A 205 23.36 -5.20 -5.66
CA GLY A 205 23.22 -4.39 -4.45
C GLY A 205 21.74 -4.11 -4.14
N GLU A 206 21.51 -3.40 -3.04
CA GLU A 206 20.16 -2.96 -2.64
C GLU A 206 19.78 -1.60 -3.26
N THR A 207 20.77 -0.84 -3.72
CA THR A 207 20.58 0.50 -4.30
C THR A 207 21.15 0.59 -5.71
N CYS A 208 20.71 1.61 -6.46
CA CYS A 208 21.24 1.92 -7.78
C CYS A 208 22.33 3.01 -7.74
N GLU A 209 23.11 3.08 -6.66
CA GLU A 209 24.21 4.06 -6.53
C GLU A 209 25.33 3.82 -7.54
N ASP A 210 25.67 2.54 -7.77
CA ASP A 210 26.73 2.14 -8.72
C ASP A 210 26.21 1.88 -10.15
N CYS A 211 24.94 2.19 -10.43
CA CYS A 211 24.35 2.00 -11.76
C CYS A 211 24.80 3.11 -12.73
N ASP A 212 24.93 2.77 -14.02
CA ASP A 212 25.31 3.74 -15.05
C ASP A 212 24.19 4.75 -15.27
N VAL A 213 24.44 5.99 -14.86
CA VAL A 213 23.50 7.11 -15.02
C VAL A 213 23.11 7.39 -16.48
N LYS A 214 23.90 6.92 -17.45
CA LYS A 214 23.58 7.04 -18.88
C LYS A 214 22.42 6.15 -19.31
N GLU A 215 22.14 5.10 -18.55
CA GLU A 215 21.05 4.16 -18.80
C GLU A 215 19.71 4.63 -18.20
N VAL A 216 19.71 5.79 -17.54
CA VAL A 216 18.51 6.45 -17.04
C VAL A 216 17.74 7.09 -18.19
N ILE A 217 16.48 6.69 -18.35
CA ILE A 217 15.53 7.24 -19.30
C ILE A 217 15.16 8.67 -18.89
N LYS A 218 15.43 9.62 -19.78
CA LYS A 218 14.99 11.01 -19.60
C LYS A 218 13.47 11.13 -19.68
N ARG A 219 12.83 11.44 -18.55
CA ARG A 219 11.38 11.69 -18.46
C ARG A 219 11.09 13.18 -18.48
N LYS A 220 9.91 13.56 -19.00
CA LYS A 220 9.44 14.94 -18.96
C LYS A 220 9.23 15.37 -17.49
N PRO A 221 9.73 16.52 -17.03
CA PRO A 221 9.47 16.99 -15.67
C PRO A 221 7.97 17.13 -15.38
N ARG A 222 7.56 16.83 -14.14
CA ARG A 222 6.19 17.13 -13.68
C ARG A 222 6.04 18.63 -13.46
N LYS A 223 4.80 19.10 -13.52
CA LYS A 223 4.45 20.50 -13.24
C LYS A 223 4.56 20.86 -11.75
N ASN A 224 4.41 19.86 -10.88
CA ASN A 224 4.46 19.97 -9.43
C ASN A 224 4.97 18.64 -8.83
N THR A 225 5.28 18.67 -7.54
CA THR A 225 5.80 17.53 -6.76
C THR A 225 4.70 16.73 -6.08
N ILE A 226 3.44 17.16 -6.19
CA ILE A 226 2.29 16.50 -5.57
C ILE A 226 2.16 15.08 -6.12
N PRO A 227 2.13 14.05 -5.25
CA PRO A 227 1.89 12.66 -5.65
C PRO A 227 0.60 12.51 -6.45
N ARG A 228 0.58 11.57 -7.39
CA ARG A 228 -0.59 11.24 -8.19
C ARG A 228 -1.15 9.89 -7.78
N VAL A 229 -2.47 9.74 -7.95
CA VAL A 229 -3.15 8.47 -7.70
C VAL A 229 -3.39 7.73 -9.02
N PHE A 230 -2.90 6.50 -9.09
CA PHE A 230 -3.07 5.59 -10.22
C PHE A 230 -4.07 4.51 -9.88
N TYR A 231 -4.90 4.16 -10.85
CA TYR A 231 -5.96 3.16 -10.69
C TYR A 231 -5.78 2.02 -11.68
N GLY A 232 -5.63 0.80 -11.18
CA GLY A 232 -5.44 -0.36 -12.05
C GLY A 232 -5.14 -1.64 -11.31
N ASN A 233 -4.72 -2.65 -12.06
CA ASN A 233 -4.27 -3.91 -11.47
C ASN A 233 -2.91 -3.72 -10.77
N ILE A 234 -2.80 -4.25 -9.56
CA ILE A 234 -1.55 -4.32 -8.80
C ILE A 234 -1.01 -5.74 -8.89
N ALA A 235 0.26 -5.88 -9.26
CA ALA A 235 0.96 -7.17 -9.25
C ALA A 235 1.42 -7.48 -7.82
N SER A 236 1.26 -8.72 -7.39
CA SER A 236 1.76 -9.25 -6.12
C SER A 236 2.58 -10.51 -6.39
N GLY A 237 3.64 -10.75 -5.62
CA GLY A 237 4.48 -11.94 -5.72
C GLY A 237 5.32 -12.12 -4.46
N ASN A 238 5.95 -13.29 -4.36
CA ASN A 238 6.90 -13.64 -3.29
C ASN A 238 8.32 -13.86 -3.84
N GLN A 239 8.57 -13.48 -5.09
CA GLN A 239 9.85 -13.53 -5.77
C GLN A 239 10.47 -12.14 -5.86
#